data_AF-J4IBH3-F1
#
_entry.id   AF-J4IBH3-F1
#
_cell.length_a   1.000
_cell.length_b   1.000
_cell.length_c   1.000
_cell.angle_alpha   90.00
_cell.angle_beta   90.00
_cell.angle_gamma   90.00
#
_symmetry.space_group_name_H-M   'P 1'
#
loop_
_entity.id
_entity.type
_entity.pdbx_description
1 polymer ?
#
loop_
_entity_poly.entity_id
_entity_poly.type
_entity_poly.pdbx_seq_one_letter_code
_entity_poly.pdbx_strand_id
1 'polypeptide(L)'
;MPVSAHSAAQRIAPDNTNTPGSLACLHSVAWGCHTPEVIFRPMKSPKDDHTILCWERDSIPALLLNTEMSSILVRDEYPNALRDIISVAQCHGDLQQDEPLEAMEVDRNNRFYNPFVDMPPFSSWYLAAIVLGNSGIGKTMFLYYDLALRTLAGLPSMLQLNSEELFVFCNEGVFVLPFPRLSQQIIEFCTHIPHFVWVLVDSTLHPKGVHSTLYELYCSHSAFILQTASPRWDCTRWRNKTPRPAITFWILNSCDTHLWSHQRPPEHQLTLWCKKYGASARQAYAYAAHVSLHAPDIAHLIRSLAVDKNMLTTMLANACSANVVDERSHDIYVIAPVPGDRMRHEVRFAIPHLLFALLEQLEAGLNWPRDTA
;
A
#
# COMPACT_ATOMS: atom_id res chain seq x y z
N MET A 1 20.79 -27.27 3.24
CA MET A 1 21.22 -27.36 1.82
C MET A 1 21.12 -25.96 1.23
N PRO A 2 22.03 -25.56 0.35
CA PRO A 2 21.94 -24.24 -0.30
C PRO A 2 20.65 -24.15 -1.12
N VAL A 3 19.99 -22.99 -1.09
CA VAL A 3 18.72 -22.73 -1.79
C VAL A 3 18.88 -22.91 -3.31
N SER A 4 20.09 -22.73 -3.83
CA SER A 4 20.45 -22.89 -5.25
C SER A 4 20.28 -24.30 -5.83
N ALA A 5 19.98 -25.32 -5.02
CA ALA A 5 19.77 -26.69 -5.49
C ALA A 5 18.33 -26.98 -5.96
N HIS A 6 17.39 -26.04 -5.75
CA HIS A 6 15.99 -26.24 -6.11
C HIS A 6 15.69 -25.84 -7.55
N SER A 7 15.32 -26.84 -8.36
CA SER A 7 15.15 -26.71 -9.82
C SER A 7 14.15 -25.64 -10.31
N ALA A 8 13.30 -25.11 -9.43
CA ALA A 8 12.26 -24.15 -9.78
C ALA A 8 12.53 -22.71 -9.33
N ALA A 9 13.48 -22.51 -8.42
CA ALA A 9 13.84 -21.18 -7.95
C ALA A 9 14.94 -20.59 -8.82
N GLN A 10 14.64 -19.51 -9.52
CA GLN A 10 15.66 -18.80 -10.29
C GLN A 10 16.29 -17.72 -9.43
N ARG A 11 17.60 -17.83 -9.16
CA ARG A 11 18.35 -16.76 -8.49
C ARG A 11 18.47 -15.56 -9.42
N ILE A 12 18.21 -14.37 -8.87
CA ILE A 12 18.32 -13.12 -9.62
C ILE A 12 19.66 -12.45 -9.31
N ALA A 13 20.37 -12.05 -10.36
CA ALA A 13 21.63 -11.34 -10.24
C ALA A 13 21.38 -9.90 -9.74
N PRO A 14 22.23 -9.35 -8.83
CA PRO A 14 22.08 -7.98 -8.33
C PRO A 14 22.21 -6.88 -9.38
N ASP A 15 22.87 -7.18 -10.50
CA ASP A 15 23.07 -6.28 -11.64
C ASP A 15 21.83 -6.16 -12.56
N ASN A 16 20.73 -6.81 -12.21
CA ASN A 16 19.47 -6.83 -12.95
C ASN A 16 19.58 -7.34 -14.40
N THR A 17 20.68 -8.02 -14.76
CA THR A 17 20.92 -8.50 -16.14
C THR A 17 19.89 -9.53 -16.60
N ASN A 18 19.44 -10.40 -15.69
CA ASN A 18 18.53 -11.50 -16.00
C ASN A 18 17.04 -11.16 -15.73
N THR A 19 16.79 -10.09 -14.99
CA THR A 19 15.44 -9.69 -14.58
C THR A 19 15.44 -8.18 -14.44
N PRO A 20 15.13 -7.44 -15.53
CA PRO A 20 15.12 -5.99 -15.53
C PRO A 20 14.31 -5.47 -14.35
N GLY A 21 14.95 -4.66 -13.52
CA GLY A 21 14.38 -4.08 -12.32
C GLY A 21 14.05 -5.07 -11.19
N SER A 22 14.84 -6.12 -11.06
CA SER A 22 14.82 -6.84 -9.81
C SER A 22 15.18 -5.94 -8.62
N LEU A 23 14.60 -6.26 -7.47
CA LEU A 23 14.97 -5.70 -6.17
C LEU A 23 16.24 -6.39 -5.61
N ALA A 24 16.92 -7.23 -6.39
CA ALA A 24 18.16 -7.91 -6.00
C ALA A 24 19.27 -6.92 -5.65
N CYS A 25 19.32 -5.75 -6.29
CA CYS A 25 20.28 -4.71 -5.88
C CYS A 25 19.94 -4.13 -4.50
N LEU A 26 18.66 -3.86 -4.20
CA LEU A 26 18.23 -3.42 -2.86
C LEU A 26 18.71 -4.42 -1.80
N HIS A 27 18.50 -5.71 -2.08
CA HIS A 27 19.00 -6.79 -1.23
C HIS A 27 20.52 -6.76 -1.07
N SER A 28 21.26 -6.70 -2.17
CA SER A 28 22.73 -6.69 -2.14
C SER A 28 23.30 -5.52 -1.35
N VAL A 29 22.69 -4.33 -1.46
CA VAL A 29 23.11 -3.13 -0.73
C VAL A 29 22.74 -3.24 0.76
N ALA A 30 21.49 -3.60 1.08
CA ALA A 30 21.02 -3.73 2.45
C ALA A 30 21.77 -4.82 3.24
N TRP A 31 21.96 -5.97 2.60
CA TRP A 31 22.59 -7.13 3.21
C TRP A 31 24.13 -7.08 3.17
N GLY A 32 24.72 -6.41 2.17
CA GLY A 32 26.17 -6.30 2.04
C GLY A 32 26.77 -5.18 2.86
N CYS A 33 26.10 -4.03 2.93
CA CYS A 33 26.64 -2.84 3.58
C CYS A 33 26.12 -2.63 5.00
N HIS A 34 24.91 -3.12 5.33
CA HIS A 34 24.23 -2.91 6.62
C HIS A 34 24.17 -1.44 7.08
N THR A 35 24.34 -0.49 6.16
CA THR A 35 24.31 0.96 6.42
C THR A 35 22.99 1.52 5.89
N PRO A 36 22.00 1.79 6.76
CA PRO A 36 20.72 2.35 6.36
C PRO A 36 20.85 3.63 5.53
N GLU A 37 21.91 4.41 5.75
CA GLU A 37 22.14 5.72 5.12
C GLU A 37 22.31 5.65 3.59
N VAL A 38 22.72 4.49 3.07
CA VAL A 38 22.85 4.28 1.62
C VAL A 38 21.47 4.23 0.97
N ILE A 39 20.51 3.62 1.66
CA ILE A 39 19.17 3.31 1.18
C ILE A 39 18.17 4.39 1.60
N PHE A 40 18.25 4.85 2.84
CA PHE A 40 17.44 5.91 3.42
C PHE A 40 18.28 7.18 3.54
N ARG A 41 18.08 8.09 2.60
CA ARG A 41 18.80 9.36 2.54
C ARG A 41 17.92 10.46 3.10
N PRO A 42 18.42 11.26 4.07
CA PRO A 42 17.71 12.47 4.47
C PRO A 42 17.71 13.46 3.30
N MET A 43 16.54 13.96 2.93
CA MET A 43 16.38 15.07 2.01
C MET A 43 16.03 16.31 2.82
N LYS A 44 16.93 17.29 2.80
CA LYS A 44 16.66 18.61 3.35
C LYS A 44 15.77 19.37 2.36
N SER A 45 14.51 19.58 2.72
CA SER A 45 13.63 20.54 2.05
C SER A 45 13.66 21.86 2.84
N PRO A 46 13.44 23.04 2.21
CA PRO A 46 13.41 24.32 2.93
C PRO A 46 12.36 24.40 4.04
N LYS A 47 11.35 23.52 4.00
CA LYS A 47 10.22 23.54 4.93
C LYS A 47 10.23 22.39 5.94
N ASP A 48 10.75 21.23 5.54
CA ASP A 48 10.62 20.00 6.32
C ASP A 48 11.84 19.08 6.09
N ASP A 49 12.23 18.34 7.12
CA ASP A 49 13.18 17.24 6.98
C ASP A 49 12.43 15.99 6.53
N HIS A 50 12.70 15.52 5.32
CA HIS A 50 12.06 14.33 4.77
C HIS A 50 13.06 13.19 4.65
N THR A 51 12.60 11.97 4.90
CA THR A 51 13.39 10.77 4.61
C THR A 51 12.99 10.22 3.25
N ILE A 52 13.98 9.90 2.42
CA ILE A 52 13.75 9.32 1.11
C ILE A 52 14.42 7.96 1.04
N LEU A 53 13.65 6.97 0.63
CA LEU A 53 14.15 5.67 0.20
C LEU A 53 14.65 5.81 -1.24
N CYS A 54 15.96 5.76 -1.45
CA CYS A 54 16.60 5.97 -2.74
C CYS A 54 17.19 4.67 -3.29
N TRP A 55 17.20 4.56 -4.62
CA TRP A 55 18.01 3.58 -5.35
C TRP A 55 19.08 4.29 -6.17
N GLU A 56 20.19 3.60 -6.45
CA GLU A 56 21.12 4.06 -7.47
C GLU A 56 20.51 3.83 -8.86
N ARG A 57 20.85 4.68 -9.84
CA ARG A 57 20.18 4.72 -11.15
C ARG A 57 20.22 3.39 -11.89
N ASP A 58 21.26 2.59 -11.71
CA ASP A 58 21.44 1.30 -12.37
C ASP A 58 20.71 0.16 -11.63
N SER A 59 20.04 0.48 -10.53
CA SER A 59 19.47 -0.45 -9.55
C SER A 59 17.97 -0.25 -9.34
N ILE A 60 17.31 0.51 -10.22
CA ILE A 60 15.89 0.85 -10.09
C ILE A 60 15.03 -0.42 -10.26
N PRO A 61 14.14 -0.74 -9.30
CA PRO A 61 13.18 -1.85 -9.40
C PRO A 61 12.28 -1.75 -10.64
N ALA A 62 11.76 -2.84 -11.18
CA ALA A 62 11.12 -2.96 -12.50
C ALA A 62 9.79 -2.25 -12.52
N LEU A 63 9.11 -2.37 -11.39
CA LEU A 63 7.89 -1.64 -11.12
C LEU A 63 8.16 -0.12 -11.09
N LEU A 64 9.36 0.29 -10.68
CA LEU A 64 9.82 1.67 -10.72
C LEU A 64 10.45 2.06 -12.06
N LEU A 65 10.91 1.10 -12.89
CA LEU A 65 11.38 1.35 -14.25
C LEU A 65 10.23 1.87 -15.12
N ASN A 66 9.05 1.25 -15.00
CA ASN A 66 7.85 1.71 -15.71
C ASN A 66 7.33 3.07 -15.22
N THR A 67 7.74 3.51 -14.02
CA THR A 67 7.36 4.81 -13.46
C THR A 67 8.51 5.82 -13.43
N GLU A 68 9.70 5.41 -13.91
CA GLU A 68 10.97 6.16 -13.85
C GLU A 68 11.29 6.73 -12.46
N MET A 69 10.81 6.07 -11.40
CA MET A 69 11.01 6.51 -10.04
C MET A 69 12.39 6.08 -9.54
N SER A 70 13.25 7.04 -9.20
CA SER A 70 14.55 6.76 -8.56
C SER A 70 14.49 6.77 -7.04
N SER A 71 13.35 7.15 -6.46
CA SER A 71 13.20 7.29 -5.01
C SER A 71 11.73 7.32 -4.55
N ILE A 72 11.51 6.95 -3.28
CA ILE A 72 10.24 7.01 -2.56
C ILE A 72 10.40 7.97 -1.38
N LEU A 73 9.52 8.96 -1.30
CA LEU A 73 9.36 9.76 -0.09
C LEU A 73 8.75 8.90 1.03
N VAL A 74 9.47 8.72 2.13
CA VAL A 74 8.95 8.07 3.34
C VAL A 74 8.08 9.07 4.07
N ARG A 75 6.78 8.84 4.02
CA ARG A 75 5.77 9.69 4.66
C ARG A 75 5.66 9.31 6.13
N ASP A 76 5.30 10.25 6.99
CA ASP A 76 5.00 9.98 8.43
C ASP A 76 3.96 8.87 8.61
N GLU A 77 3.08 8.74 7.63
CA GLU A 77 2.05 7.72 7.58
C GLU A 77 2.62 6.29 7.56
N TYR A 78 3.76 6.06 6.90
CA TYR A 78 4.35 4.72 6.76
C TYR A 78 4.89 4.16 8.07
N PRO A 79 5.79 4.82 8.82
CA PRO A 79 6.24 4.33 10.12
C PRO A 79 5.08 4.21 11.11
N ASN A 80 4.11 5.13 11.07
CA ASN A 80 2.93 5.06 11.94
C ASN A 80 2.09 3.80 11.65
N ALA A 81 1.74 3.55 10.39
CA ALA A 81 0.97 2.37 10.00
C ALA A 81 1.75 1.07 10.28
N LEU A 82 3.05 1.06 10.01
CA LEU A 82 3.90 -0.10 10.27
C LEU A 82 3.98 -0.44 11.76
N ARG A 83 4.14 0.56 12.63
CA ARG A 83 4.12 0.36 14.09
C ARG A 83 2.81 -0.28 14.56
N ASP A 84 1.68 0.20 14.07
CA ASP A 84 0.36 -0.31 14.44
C ASP A 84 0.15 -1.75 13.92
N ILE A 85 0.73 -2.09 12.76
CA ILE A 85 0.73 -3.46 12.22
C ILE A 85 1.61 -4.37 13.07
N ILE A 86 2.82 -3.93 13.43
CA ILE A 86 3.77 -4.71 14.24
C ILE A 86 3.20 -5.00 15.62
N SER A 87 2.57 -4.02 16.27
CA SER A 87 1.98 -4.22 17.61
C SER A 87 0.93 -5.33 17.56
N VAL A 88 0.04 -5.30 16.57
CA VAL A 88 -0.97 -6.36 16.37
C VAL A 88 -0.35 -7.69 15.96
N ALA A 89 0.70 -7.66 15.13
CA ALA A 89 1.41 -8.86 14.74
C ALA A 89 2.00 -9.56 15.98
N GLN A 90 2.50 -8.79 16.96
CA GLN A 90 3.06 -9.30 18.20
C GLN A 90 2.01 -9.72 19.26
N CYS A 91 0.80 -9.14 19.25
CA CYS A 91 -0.24 -9.46 20.24
C CYS A 91 -0.63 -10.95 20.28
N HIS A 92 -0.60 -11.55 21.48
CA HIS A 92 -0.96 -12.94 21.75
C HIS A 92 -2.39 -13.08 22.30
N GLY A 93 -3.38 -12.62 21.54
CA GLY A 93 -4.80 -12.95 21.78
C GLY A 93 -5.51 -12.22 22.93
N ASP A 94 -4.80 -11.55 23.84
CA ASP A 94 -5.40 -10.74 24.89
C ASP A 94 -5.33 -9.25 24.52
N LEU A 95 -6.37 -8.75 23.86
CA LEU A 95 -6.56 -7.32 23.56
C LEU A 95 -7.12 -6.56 24.77
N GLN A 96 -6.89 -7.04 26.00
CA GLN A 96 -7.22 -6.24 27.18
C GLN A 96 -6.22 -5.07 27.29
N GLN A 97 -6.61 -3.99 26.61
CA GLN A 97 -6.20 -2.61 26.83
C GLN A 97 -6.21 -2.32 28.34
N ASP A 98 -5.18 -1.70 28.91
CA ASP A 98 -5.30 -0.25 29.20
C ASP A 98 -3.96 0.44 29.46
N GLU A 99 -2.81 -0.24 29.31
CA GLU A 99 -1.54 0.47 29.37
C GLU A 99 -1.33 1.16 28.00
N PRO A 100 -1.38 2.49 27.92
CA PRO A 100 -0.97 3.18 26.70
C PRO A 100 0.44 2.70 26.44
N LEU A 101 0.65 2.01 25.30
CA LEU A 101 1.98 1.74 24.78
C LEU A 101 2.73 3.05 24.92
N GLU A 102 3.67 3.12 25.87
CA GLU A 102 4.53 4.28 26.05
C GLU A 102 5.06 4.54 24.66
N ALA A 103 4.56 5.61 24.05
CA ALA A 103 4.72 5.82 22.63
C ALA A 103 6.22 5.84 22.44
N MET A 104 6.79 4.77 21.86
CA MET A 104 8.24 4.59 21.79
C MET A 104 8.78 5.93 21.35
N GLU A 105 9.41 6.66 22.28
CA GLU A 105 9.87 8.00 21.98
C GLU A 105 11.00 7.77 21.01
N VAL A 106 10.66 7.84 19.71
CA VAL A 106 11.64 7.77 18.64
C VAL A 106 12.58 8.91 18.96
N ASP A 107 13.78 8.55 19.43
CA ASP A 107 14.81 9.52 19.77
C ASP A 107 14.90 10.47 18.58
N ARG A 108 14.49 11.73 18.77
CA ARG A 108 14.43 12.71 17.68
C ARG A 108 15.82 12.93 17.08
N ASN A 109 16.88 12.54 17.79
CA ASN A 109 18.24 12.56 17.29
C ASN A 109 18.57 11.39 16.37
N ASN A 110 17.88 10.25 16.52
CA ASN A 110 18.05 9.09 15.65
C ASN A 110 17.14 9.24 14.42
N ARG A 111 17.73 9.78 13.35
CA ARG A 111 17.01 10.13 12.10
C ARG A 111 16.33 8.95 11.40
N PHE A 112 16.69 7.73 11.78
CA PHE A 112 16.17 6.52 11.17
C PHE A 112 15.97 5.46 12.25
N TYR A 113 14.72 5.01 12.39
CA TYR A 113 14.35 3.92 13.27
C TYR A 113 13.83 2.75 12.43
N ASN A 114 14.47 1.59 12.56
CA ASN A 114 14.03 0.36 11.93
C ASN A 114 13.38 -0.56 12.98
N PRO A 115 12.05 -0.74 12.96
CA PRO A 115 11.35 -1.49 14.00
C PRO A 115 11.62 -3.00 13.96
N PHE A 116 12.28 -3.49 12.91
CA PHE A 116 12.63 -4.91 12.76
C PHE A 116 13.96 -5.29 13.39
N VAL A 117 14.80 -4.31 13.75
CA VAL A 117 16.05 -4.56 14.47
C VAL A 117 15.69 -5.07 15.87
N ASP A 118 16.29 -6.20 16.25
CA ASP A 118 16.04 -6.90 17.53
C ASP A 118 14.59 -7.31 17.77
N MET A 119 13.76 -7.34 16.72
CA MET A 119 12.39 -7.82 16.83
C MET A 119 12.40 -9.31 17.19
N PRO A 120 11.84 -9.72 18.33
CA PRO A 120 11.85 -11.11 18.71
C PRO A 120 10.99 -11.93 17.74
N PRO A 121 11.36 -13.20 17.49
CA PRO A 121 10.44 -14.24 17.05
C PRO A 121 9.05 -14.13 17.70
N PHE A 122 7.99 -13.92 16.93
CA PHE A 122 6.62 -13.88 17.45
C PHE A 122 5.66 -14.76 16.63
N SER A 123 4.75 -15.46 17.32
CA SER A 123 3.62 -16.13 16.68
C SER A 123 2.40 -15.22 16.78
N SER A 124 2.01 -14.59 15.67
CA SER A 124 0.80 -13.76 15.68
C SER A 124 -0.46 -14.61 15.81
N TRP A 125 -1.42 -14.16 16.61
CA TRP A 125 -2.79 -14.69 16.56
C TRP A 125 -3.44 -14.41 15.20
N TYR A 126 -3.08 -13.28 14.59
CA TYR A 126 -3.54 -12.89 13.28
C TYR A 126 -2.74 -13.59 12.19
N LEU A 127 -3.44 -13.98 11.13
CA LEU A 127 -2.79 -14.48 9.92
C LEU A 127 -2.15 -13.34 9.13
N ALA A 128 -2.78 -12.17 9.16
CA ALA A 128 -2.45 -11.09 8.25
C ALA A 128 -2.89 -9.71 8.73
N ALA A 129 -2.24 -8.69 8.17
CA ALA A 129 -2.71 -7.32 8.13
C ALA A 129 -3.03 -6.92 6.68
N ILE A 130 -4.14 -6.20 6.49
CA ILE A 130 -4.58 -5.67 5.20
C ILE A 130 -4.58 -4.15 5.29
N VAL A 131 -3.69 -3.51 4.54
CA VAL A 131 -3.60 -2.05 4.44
C VAL A 131 -4.46 -1.58 3.27
N LEU A 132 -5.54 -0.88 3.62
CA LEU A 132 -6.49 -0.27 2.71
C LEU A 132 -6.28 1.24 2.62
N GLY A 133 -6.66 1.78 1.47
CA GLY A 133 -6.66 3.22 1.23
C GLY A 133 -7.04 3.52 -0.21
N ASN A 134 -7.32 4.79 -0.49
CA ASN A 134 -7.75 5.21 -1.82
C ASN A 134 -6.67 4.92 -2.89
N SER A 135 -7.09 4.89 -4.15
CA SER A 135 -6.16 4.68 -5.27
C SER A 135 -5.11 5.79 -5.31
N GLY A 136 -3.85 5.44 -5.63
CA GLY A 136 -2.76 6.42 -5.73
C GLY A 136 -2.16 6.88 -4.40
N ILE A 137 -2.56 6.32 -3.26
CA ILE A 137 -2.09 6.76 -1.94
C ILE A 137 -0.68 6.28 -1.52
N GLY A 138 0.00 5.54 -2.40
CA GLY A 138 1.32 5.00 -2.10
C GLY A 138 1.30 3.71 -1.26
N LYS A 139 0.23 2.91 -1.36
CA LYS A 139 0.19 1.56 -0.77
C LYS A 139 1.34 0.66 -1.23
N THR A 140 1.59 0.60 -2.54
CA THR A 140 2.73 -0.14 -3.10
C THR A 140 4.06 0.38 -2.54
N MET A 141 4.18 1.71 -2.39
CA MET A 141 5.38 2.34 -1.83
C MET A 141 5.57 2.01 -0.35
N PHE A 142 4.47 1.86 0.40
CA PHE A 142 4.48 1.35 1.77
C PHE A 142 5.01 -0.09 1.86
N LEU A 143 4.68 -0.98 0.91
CA LEU A 143 5.28 -2.33 0.87
C LEU A 143 6.77 -2.29 0.59
N TYR A 144 7.24 -1.39 -0.28
CA TYR A 144 8.68 -1.23 -0.52
C TYR A 144 9.42 -0.65 0.68
N TYR A 145 8.80 0.28 1.39
CA TYR A 145 9.30 0.77 2.65
C TYR A 145 9.47 -0.38 3.66
N ASP A 146 8.44 -1.20 3.86
CA ASP A 146 8.50 -2.38 4.73
C ASP A 146 9.60 -3.36 4.30
N LEU A 147 9.63 -3.72 3.01
CA LEU A 147 10.65 -4.61 2.46
C LEU A 147 12.07 -4.09 2.71
N ALA A 148 12.32 -2.81 2.48
CA ALA A 148 13.63 -2.21 2.68
C ALA A 148 14.06 -2.28 4.16
N LEU A 149 13.15 -1.97 5.08
CA LEU A 149 13.42 -2.08 6.52
C LEU A 149 13.71 -3.52 6.95
N ARG A 150 12.90 -4.49 6.49
CA ARG A 150 13.13 -5.91 6.80
C ARG A 150 14.44 -6.43 6.24
N THR A 151 14.78 -6.04 5.01
CA THR A 151 16.03 -6.42 4.37
C THR A 151 17.24 -5.83 5.11
N LEU A 152 17.16 -4.58 5.56
CA LEU A 152 18.19 -3.96 6.40
C LEU A 152 18.36 -4.67 7.75
N ALA A 153 17.28 -5.21 8.31
CA ALA A 153 17.32 -6.02 9.53
C ALA A 153 17.78 -7.47 9.29
N GLY A 154 18.16 -7.83 8.06
CA GLY A 154 18.56 -9.20 7.73
C GLY A 154 17.42 -10.22 7.87
N LEU A 155 16.17 -9.79 7.74
CA LEU A 155 15.00 -10.66 7.88
C LEU A 155 14.50 -11.16 6.52
N PRO A 156 14.17 -12.46 6.40
CA PRO A 156 13.65 -13.00 5.17
C PRO A 156 12.25 -12.43 4.90
N SER A 157 11.97 -12.16 3.62
CA SER A 157 10.72 -11.57 3.16
C SER A 157 10.34 -12.16 1.81
N MET A 158 9.04 -12.27 1.55
CA MET A 158 8.51 -12.59 0.24
C MET A 158 7.72 -11.40 -0.28
N LEU A 159 7.78 -11.16 -1.59
CA LEU A 159 7.03 -10.09 -2.24
C LEU A 159 6.29 -10.64 -3.45
N GLN A 160 4.98 -10.42 -3.49
CA GLN A 160 4.12 -10.70 -4.63
C GLN A 160 3.57 -9.38 -5.19
N LEU A 161 4.02 -9.02 -6.39
CA LEU A 161 3.55 -7.82 -7.11
C LEU A 161 2.55 -8.13 -8.23
N ASN A 162 2.49 -9.39 -8.68
CA ASN A 162 1.60 -9.87 -9.73
C ASN A 162 1.16 -11.32 -9.41
N SER A 163 0.24 -11.87 -10.21
CA SER A 163 -0.30 -13.22 -9.98
C SER A 163 0.62 -14.36 -10.41
N GLU A 164 1.72 -14.06 -11.10
CA GLU A 164 2.55 -15.02 -11.83
C GLU A 164 3.88 -15.31 -11.14
N GLU A 165 4.32 -14.43 -10.24
CA GLU A 165 5.66 -14.49 -9.66
C GLU A 165 5.64 -14.16 -8.16
N LEU A 166 6.52 -14.85 -7.43
CA LEU A 166 6.83 -14.58 -6.04
C LEU A 166 8.33 -14.35 -5.89
N PHE A 167 8.72 -13.17 -5.41
CA PHE A 167 10.09 -12.85 -5.10
C PHE A 167 10.39 -13.26 -3.66
N VAL A 168 11.52 -13.92 -3.43
CA VAL A 168 11.98 -14.30 -2.10
C VAL A 168 13.32 -13.64 -1.82
N PHE A 169 13.39 -12.93 -0.70
CA PHE A 169 14.57 -12.26 -0.18
C PHE A 169 15.07 -13.03 1.04
N CYS A 170 16.30 -13.51 1.00
CA CYS A 170 16.95 -14.20 2.10
C CYS A 170 18.46 -13.97 2.08
N ASN A 171 19.15 -14.41 3.12
CA ASN A 171 20.61 -14.26 3.25
C ASN A 171 21.44 -14.75 2.04
N GLU A 172 20.93 -15.69 1.23
CA GLU A 172 21.61 -16.18 0.03
C GLU A 172 21.40 -15.29 -1.21
N GLY A 173 20.45 -14.36 -1.17
CA GLY A 173 20.13 -13.44 -2.25
C GLY A 173 18.64 -13.35 -2.52
N VAL A 174 18.31 -12.96 -3.76
CA VAL A 174 16.93 -12.85 -4.24
C VAL A 174 16.64 -13.96 -5.24
N PHE A 175 15.50 -14.60 -5.08
CA PHE A 175 15.00 -15.66 -5.95
C PHE A 175 13.62 -15.27 -6.49
N VAL A 176 13.31 -15.70 -7.70
CA VAL A 176 11.96 -15.63 -8.27
C VAL A 176 11.41 -17.04 -8.46
N LEU A 177 10.16 -17.21 -8.07
CA LEU A 177 9.40 -18.46 -8.18
C LEU A 177 8.17 -18.23 -9.07
N PRO A 178 7.92 -19.09 -10.06
CA PRO A 178 6.64 -19.10 -10.78
C PRO A 178 5.48 -19.41 -9.83
N PHE A 179 4.41 -18.63 -9.92
CA PHE A 179 3.25 -18.67 -9.03
C PHE A 179 1.95 -18.69 -9.85
N PRO A 180 0.87 -19.37 -9.43
CA PRO A 180 0.74 -20.28 -8.28
C PRO A 180 1.14 -21.74 -8.61
N ARG A 181 1.71 -21.99 -9.80
CA ARG A 181 1.78 -23.33 -10.44
C ARG A 181 2.56 -24.40 -9.68
N LEU A 182 3.20 -24.08 -8.56
CA LEU A 182 4.17 -24.93 -7.89
C LEU A 182 3.99 -24.95 -6.37
N SER A 183 2.75 -25.09 -5.85
CA SER A 183 2.50 -25.06 -4.39
C SER A 183 3.41 -26.01 -3.59
N GLN A 184 3.62 -27.24 -4.07
CA GLN A 184 4.51 -28.19 -3.40
C GLN A 184 5.97 -27.76 -3.39
N GLN A 185 6.49 -27.23 -4.50
CA GLN A 185 7.88 -26.75 -4.55
C GLN A 185 8.06 -25.46 -3.78
N ILE A 186 7.05 -24.59 -3.73
CA ILE A 186 7.05 -23.42 -2.85
C ILE A 186 7.12 -23.88 -1.41
N ILE A 187 6.31 -24.87 -1.00
CA ILE A 187 6.36 -25.43 0.35
C ILE A 187 7.76 -26.01 0.65
N GLU A 188 8.32 -26.83 -0.26
CA GLU A 188 9.66 -27.39 -0.13
C GLU A 188 10.75 -26.32 -0.05
N PHE A 189 10.70 -25.32 -0.93
CA PHE A 189 11.59 -24.17 -0.90
C PHE A 189 11.47 -23.40 0.41
N CYS A 190 10.24 -23.21 0.91
CA CYS A 190 9.95 -22.55 2.17
C CYS A 190 10.50 -23.31 3.39
N THR A 191 10.70 -24.63 3.31
CA THR A 191 11.38 -25.37 4.40
C THR A 191 12.83 -24.92 4.61
N HIS A 192 13.42 -24.21 3.65
CA HIS A 192 14.75 -23.63 3.76
C HIS A 192 14.75 -22.16 4.15
N ILE A 193 13.57 -21.51 4.16
CA ILE A 193 13.46 -20.14 4.60
C ILE A 193 13.25 -20.15 6.12
N PRO A 194 13.96 -19.30 6.88
CA PRO A 194 13.78 -19.21 8.32
C PRO A 194 12.31 -18.92 8.70
N HIS A 195 11.93 -19.27 9.92
CA HIS A 195 10.67 -18.82 10.50
C HIS A 195 10.61 -17.28 10.55
N PHE A 196 9.40 -16.71 10.71
CA PHE A 196 9.17 -15.25 10.80
C PHE A 196 9.30 -14.48 9.49
N VAL A 197 8.97 -15.13 8.38
CA VAL A 197 8.83 -14.50 7.06
C VAL A 197 7.61 -13.59 7.04
N TRP A 198 7.76 -12.40 6.50
CA TRP A 198 6.61 -11.61 6.06
C TRP A 198 6.38 -11.81 4.58
N VAL A 199 5.12 -12.04 4.21
CA VAL A 199 4.66 -12.16 2.82
C VAL A 199 3.96 -10.87 2.45
N LEU A 200 4.64 -10.05 1.67
CA LEU A 200 4.19 -8.75 1.22
C LEU A 200 3.41 -8.92 -0.08
N VAL A 201 2.13 -8.59 -0.09
CA VAL A 201 1.25 -8.81 -1.25
C VAL A 201 0.66 -7.48 -1.71
N ASP A 202 0.99 -7.06 -2.93
CA ASP A 202 0.32 -5.95 -3.59
C ASP A 202 -0.92 -6.44 -4.34
N SER A 203 -2.11 -6.12 -3.83
CA SER A 203 -3.39 -6.42 -4.48
C SER A 203 -4.08 -5.18 -5.05
N THR A 204 -3.32 -4.14 -5.41
CA THR A 204 -3.88 -2.91 -5.98
C THR A 204 -4.23 -3.02 -7.45
N LEU A 205 -3.48 -3.83 -8.21
CA LEU A 205 -3.75 -4.14 -9.63
C LEU A 205 -4.07 -5.63 -9.80
N HIS A 206 -3.06 -6.49 -9.65
CA HIS A 206 -3.16 -7.93 -9.64
C HIS A 206 -2.07 -8.48 -8.70
N PRO A 207 -2.32 -9.55 -7.93
CA PRO A 207 -3.54 -10.37 -7.88
C PRO A 207 -4.72 -9.69 -7.17
N LYS A 208 -5.95 -10.17 -7.44
CA LYS A 208 -7.17 -9.72 -6.74
C LYS A 208 -7.32 -10.42 -5.38
N GLY A 209 -6.35 -10.21 -4.49
CA GLY A 209 -6.30 -10.82 -3.17
C GLY A 209 -5.16 -11.83 -3.00
N VAL A 210 -5.10 -12.43 -1.81
CA VAL A 210 -4.06 -13.38 -1.42
C VAL A 210 -4.45 -14.79 -1.89
N HIS A 211 -3.53 -15.44 -2.60
CA HIS A 211 -3.74 -16.81 -3.09
C HIS A 211 -3.63 -17.84 -1.96
N SER A 212 -4.32 -18.97 -2.08
CA SER A 212 -4.48 -19.94 -0.99
C SER A 212 -3.17 -20.53 -0.46
N THR A 213 -2.26 -20.81 -1.39
CA THR A 213 -0.91 -21.29 -1.07
C THR A 213 -0.16 -20.40 -0.08
N LEU A 214 -0.38 -19.08 -0.08
CA LEU A 214 0.33 -18.18 0.82
C LEU A 214 -0.14 -18.28 2.28
N TYR A 215 -1.42 -18.59 2.53
CA TYR A 215 -1.87 -18.86 3.90
C TYR A 215 -1.63 -20.31 4.35
N GLU A 216 -1.40 -21.24 3.42
CA GLU A 216 -0.86 -22.58 3.76
C GLU A 216 0.59 -22.48 4.28
N LEU A 217 1.37 -21.52 3.77
CA LEU A 217 2.71 -21.21 4.28
C LEU A 217 2.68 -20.76 5.74
N TYR A 218 1.66 -19.98 6.14
CA TYR A 218 1.50 -19.60 7.54
C TYR A 218 1.36 -20.80 8.46
N CYS A 219 0.53 -21.79 8.09
CA CYS A 219 0.34 -23.00 8.88
C CYS A 219 1.64 -23.80 9.08
N SER A 220 2.56 -23.71 8.12
CA SER A 220 3.81 -24.50 8.14
C SER A 220 5.01 -23.73 8.71
N HIS A 221 5.05 -22.40 8.56
CA HIS A 221 6.26 -21.59 8.81
C HIS A 221 6.01 -20.32 9.66
N SER A 222 4.80 -20.12 10.20
CA SER A 222 4.43 -18.91 10.97
C SER A 222 4.60 -17.62 10.17
N ALA A 223 4.32 -17.64 8.87
CA ALA A 223 4.53 -16.52 7.95
C ALA A 223 3.43 -15.45 8.04
N PHE A 224 3.75 -14.22 8.42
CA PHE A 224 2.77 -13.14 8.53
C PHE A 224 2.49 -12.50 7.16
N ILE A 225 1.22 -12.38 6.76
CA ILE A 225 0.87 -11.76 5.47
C ILE A 225 0.60 -10.26 5.68
N LEU A 226 1.32 -9.41 4.98
CA LEU A 226 1.03 -7.99 4.87
C LEU A 226 0.52 -7.70 3.45
N GLN A 227 -0.79 -7.55 3.32
CA GLN A 227 -1.42 -7.22 2.06
C GLN A 227 -1.64 -5.70 1.98
N THR A 228 -1.39 -5.09 0.83
CA THR A 228 -2.02 -3.81 0.48
C THR A 228 -3.10 -4.01 -0.57
N ALA A 229 -4.21 -3.30 -0.44
CA ALA A 229 -5.31 -3.40 -1.40
C ALA A 229 -6.06 -2.08 -1.54
N SER A 230 -6.67 -1.86 -2.71
CA SER A 230 -7.77 -0.91 -2.80
C SER A 230 -8.97 -1.47 -2.02
N PRO A 231 -9.84 -0.64 -1.43
CA PRO A 231 -10.98 -1.10 -0.63
C PRO A 231 -12.05 -1.71 -1.54
N ARG A 232 -11.78 -2.88 -2.11
CA ARG A 232 -12.65 -3.63 -2.99
C ARG A 232 -12.91 -4.98 -2.36
N TRP A 233 -14.16 -5.45 -2.45
CA TRP A 233 -14.53 -6.73 -1.87
C TRP A 233 -13.72 -7.89 -2.47
N ASP A 234 -13.41 -7.86 -3.77
CA ASP A 234 -12.67 -8.93 -4.44
C ASP A 234 -11.24 -9.05 -3.92
N CYS A 235 -10.57 -7.92 -3.66
CA CYS A 235 -9.22 -7.90 -3.08
C CYS A 235 -9.15 -8.41 -1.62
N THR A 236 -10.24 -8.33 -0.85
CA THR A 236 -10.25 -8.69 0.59
C THR A 236 -11.04 -9.94 0.92
N ARG A 237 -11.80 -10.50 -0.05
CA ARG A 237 -12.68 -11.67 0.13
C ARG A 237 -11.97 -12.89 0.71
N TRP A 238 -10.68 -13.05 0.41
CA TRP A 238 -9.89 -14.19 0.85
C TRP A 238 -9.86 -14.34 2.38
N ARG A 239 -9.98 -13.24 3.15
CA ARG A 239 -10.01 -13.27 4.62
C ARG A 239 -11.16 -14.09 5.20
N ASN A 240 -12.24 -14.27 4.44
CA ASN A 240 -13.41 -15.06 4.85
C ASN A 240 -13.19 -16.56 4.59
N LYS A 241 -12.07 -16.94 3.95
CA LYS A 241 -11.72 -18.33 3.60
C LYS A 241 -10.63 -18.90 4.50
N THR A 242 -10.09 -18.11 5.43
CA THR A 242 -8.98 -18.49 6.28
C THR A 242 -9.46 -18.83 7.69
N PRO A 243 -8.85 -19.82 8.36
CA PRO A 243 -9.26 -20.19 9.72
C PRO A 243 -8.85 -19.16 10.77
N ARG A 244 -7.90 -18.27 10.45
CA ARG A 244 -7.42 -17.21 11.34
C ARG A 244 -7.80 -15.83 10.80
N PRO A 245 -8.00 -14.85 11.70
CA PRO A 245 -8.43 -13.52 11.31
C PRO A 245 -7.32 -12.76 10.58
N ALA A 246 -7.74 -11.92 9.64
CA ALA A 246 -6.93 -10.85 9.07
C ALA A 246 -7.46 -9.51 9.56
N ILE A 247 -6.57 -8.64 10.05
CA ILE A 247 -6.94 -7.31 10.52
C ILE A 247 -6.83 -6.30 9.40
N THR A 248 -7.64 -5.24 9.42
CA THR A 248 -7.64 -4.19 8.41
C THR A 248 -7.13 -2.90 9.01
N PHE A 249 -6.23 -2.23 8.30
CA PHE A 249 -5.69 -0.91 8.62
C PHE A 249 -5.97 0.05 7.48
N TRP A 250 -6.35 1.28 7.81
CA TRP A 250 -6.59 2.35 6.87
C TRP A 250 -5.44 3.35 6.93
N ILE A 251 -4.87 3.63 5.76
CA ILE A 251 -3.83 4.66 5.63
C ILE A 251 -4.40 5.98 5.11
N LEU A 252 -3.91 7.07 5.68
CA LEU A 252 -4.34 8.44 5.42
C LEU A 252 -3.94 8.91 4.03
N ASN A 253 -4.78 9.82 3.52
CA ASN A 253 -4.49 10.49 2.29
C ASN A 253 -3.44 11.60 2.49
N SER A 254 -2.19 11.31 2.14
CA SER A 254 -1.13 12.31 2.01
C SER A 254 -0.96 12.67 0.54
N CYS A 255 -1.24 13.93 0.23
CA CYS A 255 -1.20 14.47 -1.11
C CYS A 255 0.22 14.90 -1.47
N ASP A 256 1.17 13.96 -1.54
CA ASP A 256 2.56 14.32 -1.79
C ASP A 256 2.91 14.39 -3.27
N THR A 257 3.51 15.52 -3.63
CA THR A 257 3.77 15.99 -4.99
C THR A 257 5.10 15.52 -5.57
N HIS A 258 5.75 14.51 -4.99
CA HIS A 258 7.14 14.15 -5.32
C HIS A 258 7.36 12.94 -6.25
N LEU A 259 6.35 12.46 -6.99
CA LEU A 259 6.39 11.09 -7.55
C LEU A 259 6.59 10.92 -9.08
N TRP A 260 6.86 11.95 -9.90
CA TRP A 260 6.93 11.75 -11.38
C TRP A 260 7.96 12.63 -12.11
N SER A 261 8.60 12.05 -13.14
CA SER A 261 9.81 12.55 -13.82
C SER A 261 9.59 13.34 -15.13
N HIS A 262 8.50 13.16 -15.88
CA HIS A 262 8.48 13.69 -17.26
C HIS A 262 7.40 14.73 -17.63
N GLN A 263 6.29 14.83 -16.89
CA GLN A 263 5.32 15.92 -17.06
C GLN A 263 4.65 16.28 -15.73
N ARG A 264 5.46 16.54 -14.70
CA ARG A 264 4.93 16.98 -13.40
C ARG A 264 4.23 18.34 -13.58
N PRO A 265 2.93 18.45 -13.27
CA PRO A 265 2.28 19.75 -13.20
C PRO A 265 3.01 20.61 -12.15
N PRO A 266 3.27 21.90 -12.43
CA PRO A 266 3.80 22.84 -11.45
C PRO A 266 3.10 22.75 -10.09
N GLU A 267 3.84 22.94 -9.01
CA GLU A 267 3.34 22.77 -7.64
C GLU A 267 2.07 23.61 -7.34
N HIS A 268 1.99 24.81 -7.92
CA HIS A 268 0.81 25.66 -7.78
C HIS A 268 -0.45 25.06 -8.44
N GLN A 269 -0.29 24.31 -9.54
CA GLN A 269 -1.38 23.60 -10.20
C GLN A 269 -1.82 22.39 -9.39
N LEU A 270 -0.88 21.62 -8.85
CA LEU A 270 -1.19 20.53 -7.91
C LEU A 270 -1.92 21.05 -6.68
N THR A 271 -1.46 22.17 -6.11
CA THR A 271 -2.14 22.83 -4.98
C THR A 271 -3.56 23.24 -5.34
N LEU A 272 -3.75 23.86 -6.52
CA LEU A 272 -5.08 24.25 -7.00
C LEU A 272 -5.97 23.03 -7.22
N TRP A 273 -5.42 21.95 -7.79
CA TRP A 273 -6.10 20.68 -7.96
C TRP A 273 -6.56 20.12 -6.62
N CYS A 274 -5.66 19.98 -5.64
CA CYS A 274 -5.99 19.41 -4.35
C CYS A 274 -7.08 20.18 -3.63
N LYS A 275 -7.09 21.52 -3.77
CA LYS A 275 -8.17 22.38 -3.24
C LYS A 275 -9.50 22.21 -3.98
N LYS A 276 -9.47 21.83 -5.26
CA LYS A 276 -10.64 21.78 -6.14
C LYS A 276 -11.18 20.38 -6.45
N TYR A 277 -10.39 19.31 -6.43
CA TYR A 277 -10.90 17.94 -6.66
C TYR A 277 -10.45 16.92 -5.61
N GLY A 278 -9.59 17.34 -4.68
CA GLY A 278 -9.23 16.57 -3.51
C GLY A 278 -7.88 15.90 -3.68
N ALA A 279 -7.53 15.06 -2.73
CA ALA A 279 -6.17 14.56 -2.58
C ALA A 279 -5.88 13.26 -3.38
N SER A 280 -6.46 13.09 -4.57
CA SER A 280 -6.09 11.95 -5.43
C SER A 280 -4.81 12.27 -6.18
N ALA A 281 -3.66 11.79 -5.69
CA ALA A 281 -2.37 12.02 -6.34
C ALA A 281 -2.41 11.60 -7.82
N ARG A 282 -2.91 10.39 -8.13
CA ARG A 282 -3.02 9.89 -9.51
C ARG A 282 -3.74 10.87 -10.43
N GLN A 283 -4.86 11.44 -9.97
CA GLN A 283 -5.63 12.40 -10.77
C GLN A 283 -4.97 13.77 -10.82
N ALA A 284 -4.38 14.22 -9.71
CA ALA A 284 -3.64 15.47 -9.66
C ALA A 284 -2.53 15.48 -10.73
N TYR A 285 -1.74 14.42 -10.83
CA TYR A 285 -0.72 14.36 -11.89
C TYR A 285 -1.29 14.19 -13.29
N ALA A 286 -2.38 13.42 -13.45
CA ALA A 286 -2.99 13.21 -14.76
C ALA A 286 -3.64 14.47 -15.33
N TYR A 287 -4.19 15.34 -14.47
CA TYR A 287 -5.11 16.39 -14.92
C TYR A 287 -4.82 17.79 -14.36
N ALA A 288 -3.94 17.98 -13.37
CA ALA A 288 -3.70 19.33 -12.82
C ALA A 288 -3.11 20.31 -13.84
N ALA A 289 -2.37 19.81 -14.84
CA ALA A 289 -1.92 20.63 -15.97
C ALA A 289 -3.07 21.13 -16.85
N HIS A 290 -4.19 20.40 -16.89
CA HIS A 290 -5.32 20.64 -17.76
C HIS A 290 -6.65 20.45 -17.02
N VAL A 291 -6.85 21.23 -15.95
CA VAL A 291 -8.05 21.18 -15.09
C VAL A 291 -9.37 21.26 -15.87
N SER A 292 -9.38 21.96 -17.00
CA SER A 292 -10.54 22.09 -17.89
C SER A 292 -11.01 20.78 -18.50
N LEU A 293 -10.15 19.76 -18.61
CA LEU A 293 -10.52 18.45 -19.14
C LEU A 293 -11.31 17.63 -18.11
N HIS A 294 -11.02 17.79 -16.81
CA HIS A 294 -11.65 17.00 -15.76
C HIS A 294 -12.96 17.62 -15.24
N ALA A 295 -13.09 18.95 -15.28
CA ALA A 295 -14.28 19.63 -14.76
C ALA A 295 -15.61 19.16 -15.39
N PRO A 296 -15.71 18.95 -16.72
CA PRO A 296 -16.93 18.41 -17.35
C PRO A 296 -17.27 17.01 -16.87
N ASP A 297 -16.27 16.16 -16.65
CA ASP A 297 -16.44 14.77 -16.23
C ASP A 297 -16.99 14.68 -14.80
N ILE A 298 -16.49 15.53 -13.90
CA ILE A 298 -17.00 15.64 -12.53
C ILE A 298 -18.42 16.22 -12.54
N ALA A 299 -18.65 17.28 -13.30
CA ALA A 299 -19.98 17.88 -13.41
C ALA A 299 -21.01 16.88 -13.98
N HIS A 300 -20.60 16.06 -14.95
CA HIS A 300 -21.43 14.96 -15.45
C HIS A 300 -21.69 13.93 -14.34
N LEU A 301 -20.67 13.48 -13.62
CA LEU A 301 -20.81 12.48 -12.56
C LEU A 301 -21.79 12.96 -11.47
N ILE A 302 -21.66 14.21 -11.03
CA ILE A 302 -22.57 14.82 -10.05
C ILE A 302 -24.00 14.84 -10.58
N ARG A 303 -24.21 15.26 -11.83
CA ARG A 303 -25.54 15.25 -12.46
C ARG A 303 -26.14 13.85 -12.54
N SER A 304 -25.35 12.84 -12.93
CA SER A 304 -25.84 11.46 -12.99
C SER A 304 -26.23 10.93 -11.61
N LEU A 305 -25.44 11.23 -10.58
CA LEU A 305 -25.75 10.84 -9.20
C LEU A 305 -26.99 11.55 -8.64
N ALA A 306 -27.24 12.80 -9.05
CA ALA A 306 -28.43 13.54 -8.65
C ALA A 306 -29.71 13.01 -9.34
N VAL A 307 -29.60 12.60 -10.61
CA VAL A 307 -30.72 12.01 -11.37
C VAL A 307 -31.03 10.59 -10.88
N ASP A 308 -30.00 9.76 -10.67
CA ASP A 308 -30.14 8.39 -10.18
C ASP A 308 -29.83 8.29 -8.68
N LYS A 309 -30.87 8.52 -7.87
CA LYS A 309 -30.78 8.43 -6.40
C LYS A 309 -30.44 7.02 -5.91
N ASN A 310 -30.79 5.98 -6.67
CA ASN A 310 -30.44 4.61 -6.33
C ASN A 310 -28.94 4.40 -6.49
N MET A 311 -28.35 4.89 -7.58
CA MET A 311 -26.90 4.88 -7.79
C MET A 311 -26.16 5.59 -6.65
N LEU A 312 -26.60 6.79 -6.25
CA LEU A 312 -26.00 7.51 -5.12
C LEU A 312 -26.10 6.72 -3.81
N THR A 313 -27.27 6.17 -3.51
CA THR A 313 -27.49 5.38 -2.28
C THR A 313 -26.63 4.13 -2.26
N THR A 314 -26.58 3.38 -3.37
CA THR A 314 -25.73 2.20 -3.53
C THR A 314 -24.26 2.57 -3.39
N MET A 315 -23.83 3.68 -4.00
CA MET A 315 -22.46 4.16 -3.92
C MET A 315 -22.05 4.50 -2.48
N LEU A 316 -22.90 5.19 -1.72
CA LEU A 316 -22.64 5.52 -0.31
C LEU A 316 -22.67 4.28 0.59
N ALA A 317 -23.63 3.37 0.39
CA ALA A 317 -23.69 2.12 1.14
C ALA A 317 -22.42 1.25 0.92
N ASN A 318 -21.96 1.21 -0.33
CA ASN A 318 -20.71 0.58 -0.73
C ASN A 318 -19.49 1.25 -0.07
N ALA A 319 -19.44 2.59 -0.03
CA ALA A 319 -18.37 3.32 0.66
C ALA A 319 -18.33 3.01 2.16
N CYS A 320 -19.49 3.06 2.83
CA CYS A 320 -19.63 2.78 4.26
C CYS A 320 -19.21 1.34 4.61
N SER A 321 -19.44 0.39 3.70
CA SER A 321 -19.02 -1.01 3.83
C SER A 321 -17.59 -1.28 3.34
N ALA A 322 -16.80 -0.24 3.06
CA ALA A 322 -15.43 -0.36 2.55
C ALA A 322 -15.31 -1.14 1.23
N ASN A 323 -16.31 -1.03 0.37
CA ASN A 323 -16.41 -1.73 -0.91
C ASN A 323 -16.56 -0.75 -2.09
N VAL A 324 -15.47 -0.11 -2.48
CA VAL A 324 -15.37 0.77 -3.64
C VAL A 324 -15.26 -0.03 -4.93
N VAL A 325 -16.41 -0.35 -5.52
CA VAL A 325 -16.47 -1.07 -6.81
C VAL A 325 -16.23 -0.13 -8.00
N ASP A 326 -16.72 1.10 -7.92
CA ASP A 326 -16.68 2.05 -9.01
C ASP A 326 -15.35 2.81 -9.04
N GLU A 327 -14.68 2.78 -10.20
CA GLU A 327 -13.46 3.54 -10.43
C GLU A 327 -13.69 5.04 -10.32
N ARG A 328 -14.91 5.56 -10.46
CA ARG A 328 -15.17 7.01 -10.35
C ARG A 328 -15.56 7.45 -8.96
N SER A 329 -15.79 6.53 -8.03
CA SER A 329 -16.30 6.90 -6.71
C SER A 329 -15.29 7.72 -5.89
N HIS A 330 -13.99 7.52 -6.14
CA HIS A 330 -12.91 8.30 -5.53
C HIS A 330 -12.85 9.75 -6.00
N ASP A 331 -13.62 10.11 -7.04
CA ASP A 331 -13.84 11.49 -7.46
C ASP A 331 -14.72 12.26 -6.45
N ILE A 332 -15.62 11.54 -5.76
CA ILE A 332 -16.68 12.15 -4.95
C ILE A 332 -16.37 12.03 -3.46
N TYR A 333 -15.91 10.87 -3.02
CA TYR A 333 -15.60 10.61 -1.62
C TYR A 333 -14.24 9.93 -1.44
N VAL A 334 -13.70 10.09 -0.24
CA VAL A 334 -12.49 9.44 0.23
C VAL A 334 -12.85 8.60 1.44
N ILE A 335 -12.28 7.40 1.50
CA ILE A 335 -12.30 6.60 2.72
C ILE A 335 -11.01 6.89 3.48
N ALA A 336 -11.12 7.28 4.74
CA ALA A 336 -10.00 7.64 5.60
C ALA A 336 -10.12 6.93 6.95
N PRO A 337 -9.01 6.67 7.65
CA PRO A 337 -9.07 6.19 9.03
C PRO A 337 -9.77 7.21 9.92
N VAL A 338 -10.43 6.72 10.97
CA VAL A 338 -10.91 7.58 12.06
C VAL A 338 -9.67 8.16 12.78
N PRO A 339 -9.65 9.46 13.13
CA PRO A 339 -8.52 10.03 13.86
C PRO A 339 -8.22 9.24 15.15
N GLY A 340 -6.99 8.73 15.27
CA GLY A 340 -6.55 7.90 16.39
C GLY A 340 -6.88 6.41 16.29
N ASP A 341 -7.62 5.97 15.28
CA ASP A 341 -7.98 4.56 15.09
C ASP A 341 -7.92 4.17 13.61
N ARG A 342 -6.85 3.47 13.23
CA ARG A 342 -6.63 2.98 11.85
C ARG A 342 -7.44 1.75 11.51
N MET A 343 -8.03 1.06 12.48
CA MET A 343 -8.82 -0.14 12.23
C MET A 343 -10.24 0.22 11.80
N ARG A 344 -10.67 1.44 12.14
CA ARG A 344 -11.94 2.03 11.72
C ARG A 344 -11.73 3.01 10.59
N HIS A 345 -12.76 3.13 9.75
CA HIS A 345 -12.81 4.14 8.70
C HIS A 345 -14.04 5.00 8.80
N GLU A 346 -13.96 6.13 8.12
CA GLU A 346 -15.09 6.98 7.80
C GLU A 346 -15.04 7.40 6.34
N VAL A 347 -16.22 7.67 5.80
CA VAL A 347 -16.40 8.15 4.44
C VAL A 347 -16.56 9.66 4.52
N ARG A 348 -15.70 10.39 3.81
CA ARG A 348 -15.78 11.85 3.68
C ARG A 348 -15.94 12.22 2.22
N PHE A 349 -16.66 13.29 1.91
CA PHE A 349 -16.58 13.85 0.57
C PHE A 349 -15.15 14.34 0.31
N ALA A 350 -14.65 14.15 -0.91
CA ALA A 350 -13.26 14.47 -1.25
C ALA A 350 -12.96 15.95 -0.96
N ILE A 351 -13.93 16.83 -1.23
CA ILE A 351 -13.93 18.24 -0.82
C ILE A 351 -15.38 18.71 -0.57
N PRO A 352 -15.63 19.63 0.39
CA PRO A 352 -16.96 20.21 0.64
C PRO A 352 -17.70 20.75 -0.60
N HIS A 353 -17.00 21.36 -1.56
CA HIS A 353 -17.67 21.92 -2.75
C HIS A 353 -18.38 20.85 -3.63
N LEU A 354 -17.88 19.60 -3.67
CA LEU A 354 -18.55 18.51 -4.39
C LEU A 354 -19.85 18.11 -3.71
N LEU A 355 -19.85 18.10 -2.38
CA LEU A 355 -21.06 17.86 -1.59
C LEU A 355 -22.10 18.96 -1.88
N PHE A 356 -21.70 20.23 -1.82
CA PHE A 356 -22.63 21.33 -2.11
C PHE A 356 -23.17 21.28 -3.54
N ALA A 357 -22.32 21.02 -4.53
CA ALA A 357 -22.76 20.85 -5.92
C ALA A 357 -23.74 19.68 -6.09
N LEU A 358 -23.53 18.57 -5.38
CA LEU A 358 -24.47 17.45 -5.39
C LEU A 358 -25.80 17.80 -4.71
N LEU A 359 -25.76 18.51 -3.57
CA LEU A 359 -26.95 18.95 -2.85
C LEU A 359 -27.79 19.93 -3.70
N GLU A 360 -27.16 20.90 -4.35
CA GLU A 360 -27.84 21.84 -5.26
C GLU A 360 -28.56 21.11 -6.41
N GLN A 361 -27.94 20.09 -7.00
CA GLN A 361 -28.57 19.30 -8.06
C GLN A 361 -29.74 18.44 -7.54
N LEU A 362 -29.62 17.89 -6.34
CA LEU A 362 -30.70 17.16 -5.69
C LEU A 362 -31.90 18.06 -5.37
N GLU A 363 -31.65 19.28 -4.88
CA GLU A 363 -32.69 20.29 -4.62
C GLU A 363 -33.38 20.75 -5.90
N ALA A 364 -32.62 21.02 -6.97
CA ALA A 364 -33.18 21.39 -8.27
C ALA A 364 -34.08 20.28 -8.83
N GLY A 365 -33.70 19.00 -8.67
CA GLY A 365 -34.51 17.86 -9.07
C GLY A 365 -35.79 17.67 -8.24
N LEU A 366 -35.83 18.17 -7.00
CA LEU A 366 -37.04 18.15 -6.16
C LEU A 366 -38.06 19.23 -6.56
N ASN A 367 -37.58 20.36 -7.08
CA ASN A 367 -38.40 21.50 -7.50
C ASN A 367 -38.95 21.37 -8.93
N TRP A 368 -38.74 20.24 -9.61
CA TRP A 368 -39.31 20.00 -10.93
C TRP A 368 -40.84 19.93 -10.83
N PRO A 369 -41.60 20.79 -11.54
CA PRO A 369 -43.05 20.86 -11.42
C PRO A 369 -43.65 19.49 -11.75
N ARG A 370 -44.43 18.95 -10.80
CA ARG A 370 -45.15 17.68 -10.95
C ARG A 370 -46.36 17.78 -11.88
N ASP A 371 -46.59 18.95 -12.48
CA ASP A 371 -47.85 19.34 -13.13
C ASP A 371 -47.94 18.96 -14.62
N THR A 372 -47.14 18.01 -15.12
CA THR A 372 -47.22 17.55 -16.51
C THR A 372 -47.23 16.03 -16.66
N ALA A 373 -47.88 15.32 -15.73
CA ALA A 373 -48.23 13.90 -15.90
C ALA A 373 -49.73 13.72 -16.09
#